data_AF-A0A927WRD8-F1
#
_entry.id   AF-A0A927WRD8-F1
#
_cell.length_a   1.000
_cell.length_b   1.000
_cell.length_c   1.000
_cell.angle_alpha   90.00
_cell.angle_beta   90.00
_cell.angle_gamma   90.00
#
_symmetry.space_group_name_H-M   'P 1'
#
loop_
_entity.id
_entity.type
_entity.pdbx_description
1 polymer ?
#
loop_
_entity_poly.entity_id
_entity_poly.type
_entity_poly.pdbx_seq_one_letter_code
_entity_poly.pdbx_strand_id
1 'polypeptide(L)'
;MNLNFLISLSEKDKRFLIALVIVFIVLFVIIAYIAKLVRFLMKKHGRAVDGYMYDLCYYKVITNPKDFKKYVFKREKISIYYRTRWFIRSFAIASVLFLIYAIWIRQPEAGEKTFAFAKEAMDALKIKFSGWPKAKFFGLKIPNAFPHVVKKPEPLMTFGGIVTYAYALTCLAFICCLLRSAFIFMARMKRARQAADEVFTKKLDNLSMPIQK
;
A
#
# COMPACT_ATOMS: atom_id res chain seq x y z
N MET A 1 52.12 19.66 -3.73
CA MET A 1 50.72 20.16 -3.75
C MET A 1 49.88 19.15 -2.96
N ASN A 2 49.82 19.29 -1.64
CA ASN A 2 49.14 18.34 -0.76
C ASN A 2 47.70 18.81 -0.51
N LEU A 3 46.74 18.04 -1.02
CA LEU A 3 45.31 18.14 -0.70
C LEU A 3 45.05 17.62 0.72
N ASN A 4 45.63 18.26 1.73
CA ASN A 4 45.28 17.99 3.12
C ASN A 4 44.05 18.81 3.50
N PHE A 5 42.90 18.37 3.02
CA PHE A 5 41.60 18.78 3.54
C PHE A 5 41.42 18.11 4.92
N LEU A 6 42.19 18.58 5.91
CA LEU A 6 42.05 18.17 7.30
C LEU A 6 40.76 18.79 7.85
N ILE A 7 39.63 18.13 7.57
CA ILE A 7 38.39 18.39 8.30
C ILE A 7 38.65 17.88 9.73
N SER A 8 38.99 18.79 10.63
CA SER A 8 39.01 18.54 12.07
C SER A 8 37.58 18.27 12.54
N LEU A 9 37.13 17.02 12.43
CA LEU A 9 35.83 16.59 12.95
C LEU A 9 35.85 16.63 14.48
N SER A 10 34.89 17.36 15.07
CA SER A 10 34.62 17.30 16.51
C SER A 10 34.23 15.87 16.92
N GLU A 11 34.51 15.44 18.15
CA GLU A 11 34.05 14.12 18.65
C GLU A 11 32.54 13.95 18.51
N LYS A 12 31.77 15.04 18.67
CA LYS A 12 30.32 15.05 18.49
C LYS A 12 29.93 14.68 17.06
N ASP A 13 30.69 15.17 16.09
CA ASP A 13 30.45 14.93 14.67
C ASP A 13 30.77 13.48 14.28
N LYS A 14 31.82 12.89 14.86
CA LYS A 14 32.15 11.46 14.68
C LYS A 14 31.06 10.55 15.26
N ARG A 15 30.58 10.84 16.47
CA ARG A 15 29.48 10.09 17.11
C ARG A 15 28.18 10.21 16.32
N PHE A 16 27.89 11.39 15.77
CA PHE A 16 26.73 11.62 14.91
C PHE A 16 26.81 10.82 13.60
N LEU A 17 27.99 10.79 12.95
CA LEU A 17 28.19 10.04 11.72
C LEU A 17 28.01 8.53 11.94
N ILE A 18 28.53 8.00 13.05
CA ILE A 18 28.29 6.60 13.46
C ILE A 18 26.79 6.33 13.65
N ALA A 19 26.07 7.21 14.36
CA ALA A 19 24.63 7.06 14.57
C ALA A 19 23.85 7.06 13.24
N LEU A 20 24.22 7.92 12.28
CA LEU A 20 23.59 7.97 10.96
C LEU A 20 23.83 6.70 10.14
N VAL A 21 25.04 6.13 10.19
CA VAL A 21 25.35 4.85 9.55
C VAL A 21 24.52 3.71 10.17
N ILE A 22 24.40 3.67 11.50
CA ILE A 22 23.55 2.68 12.18
C ILE A 22 22.10 2.79 11.73
N VAL A 23 21.53 4.00 11.68
CA VAL A 23 20.16 4.22 11.19
C VAL A 23 20.01 3.71 9.76
N PHE A 24 20.99 3.96 8.89
CA PHE A 24 20.95 3.50 7.50
C PHE A 24 20.98 1.96 7.41
N ILE A 25 21.82 1.30 8.20
CA ILE A 25 21.88 -0.17 8.27
C ILE A 25 20.53 -0.73 8.75
N VAL A 26 19.97 -0.16 9.81
CA VAL A 26 18.66 -0.57 10.35
C VAL A 26 17.56 -0.42 9.29
N LEU A 27 17.53 0.70 8.56
CA LEU A 27 16.57 0.91 7.46
C LEU A 27 16.72 -0.16 6.36
N PHE A 28 17.94 -0.51 5.99
CA PHE A 28 18.20 -1.54 4.98
C PHE A 28 17.69 -2.92 5.44
N VAL A 29 17.94 -3.26 6.70
CA VAL A 29 17.42 -4.50 7.31
C VAL A 29 15.90 -4.53 7.29
N ILE A 30 15.22 -3.44 7.68
CA ILE A 30 13.76 -3.33 7.65
C ILE A 30 13.22 -3.54 6.24
N ILE A 31 13.81 -2.90 5.23
CA ILE A 31 13.42 -3.06 3.82
C ILE A 31 13.56 -4.52 3.37
N ALA A 32 14.65 -5.19 3.74
CA ALA A 32 14.87 -6.60 3.42
C ALA A 32 13.79 -7.51 4.05
N TYR A 33 13.42 -7.27 5.31
CA TYR A 33 12.34 -8.00 5.97
C TYR A 33 10.98 -7.76 5.32
N ILE A 34 10.66 -6.50 4.97
CA ILE A 34 9.43 -6.17 4.24
C ILE A 34 9.39 -6.90 2.90
N ALA A 35 10.49 -6.91 2.14
CA ALA A 35 10.57 -7.62 0.87
C ALA A 35 10.36 -9.14 1.06
N LYS A 36 10.94 -9.74 2.11
CA LYS A 36 10.73 -11.15 2.45
C LYS A 36 9.27 -11.45 2.78
N LEU A 37 8.63 -10.60 3.58
CA LEU A 37 7.21 -10.71 3.94
C LEU A 37 6.31 -10.63 2.70
N VAL A 38 6.54 -9.64 1.84
CA VAL A 38 5.82 -9.50 0.57
C VAL A 38 5.96 -10.74 -0.29
N ARG A 39 7.18 -11.28 -0.45
CA ARG A 39 7.40 -12.52 -1.22
C ARG A 39 6.66 -13.71 -0.61
N PHE A 40 6.64 -13.84 0.72
CA PHE A 40 5.92 -14.91 1.40
C PHE A 40 4.41 -14.80 1.15
N LEU A 41 3.82 -13.61 1.31
CA LEU A 41 2.40 -13.37 1.07
C LEU A 41 2.03 -13.60 -0.41
N MET A 42 2.86 -13.16 -1.36
CA MET A 42 2.65 -13.43 -2.78
C MET A 42 2.65 -14.92 -3.09
N LYS A 43 3.59 -15.70 -2.53
CA LYS A 43 3.61 -17.16 -2.70
C LYS A 43 2.34 -17.79 -2.12
N LYS A 44 1.94 -17.40 -0.92
CA LYS A 44 0.72 -17.92 -0.25
C LYS A 44 -0.54 -17.67 -1.08
N HIS A 45 -0.73 -16.46 -1.58
CA HIS A 45 -1.91 -16.10 -2.38
C HIS A 45 -1.84 -16.63 -3.82
N GLY A 46 -0.64 -16.82 -4.37
CA GLY A 46 -0.42 -17.36 -5.70
C GLY A 46 -0.78 -18.84 -5.85
N ARG A 47 -0.61 -19.66 -4.79
CA ARG A 47 -0.93 -21.11 -4.80
C ARG A 47 -2.38 -21.44 -5.18
N ALA A 48 -3.31 -20.50 -4.99
CA ALA A 48 -4.70 -20.68 -5.40
C ALA A 48 -4.84 -20.93 -6.91
N VAL A 49 -3.91 -20.42 -7.73
CA VAL A 49 -3.87 -20.65 -9.18
C VAL A 49 -3.67 -22.13 -9.49
N ASP A 50 -2.73 -22.75 -8.79
CA ASP A 50 -2.34 -24.14 -9.04
C ASP A 50 -3.54 -25.08 -8.86
N GLY A 51 -4.36 -24.86 -7.82
CA GLY A 51 -5.52 -25.71 -7.55
C GLY A 51 -6.55 -25.73 -8.68
N TYR A 52 -6.89 -24.58 -9.26
CA TYR A 52 -7.90 -24.55 -10.31
C TYR A 52 -7.36 -24.70 -11.73
N MET A 53 -6.06 -24.54 -11.93
CA MET A 53 -5.42 -24.78 -13.23
C MET A 53 -4.97 -26.22 -13.39
N TYR A 54 -4.78 -26.97 -12.30
CA TYR A 54 -4.40 -28.38 -12.32
C TYR A 54 -5.32 -29.21 -13.21
N ASP A 55 -6.63 -29.19 -12.94
CA ASP A 55 -7.62 -29.98 -13.70
C ASP A 55 -7.65 -29.56 -15.17
N LEU A 56 -7.57 -28.26 -15.46
CA LEU A 56 -7.60 -27.73 -16.83
C LEU A 56 -6.39 -28.17 -17.66
N CYS A 57 -5.22 -28.30 -17.01
CA CYS A 57 -4.02 -28.83 -17.64
C CYS A 57 -4.07 -30.36 -17.73
N TYR A 58 -4.56 -31.05 -16.70
CA TYR A 58 -4.68 -32.51 -16.66
C TYR A 58 -5.59 -33.05 -17.78
N TYR A 59 -6.76 -32.44 -17.94
CA TYR A 59 -7.71 -32.79 -19.01
C TYR A 59 -7.34 -32.21 -20.39
N LYS A 60 -6.14 -31.62 -20.54
CA LYS A 60 -5.65 -31.00 -21.79
C LYS A 60 -6.59 -29.96 -22.41
N VAL A 61 -7.43 -29.31 -21.59
CA VAL A 61 -8.27 -28.18 -22.02
C VAL A 61 -7.41 -26.97 -22.38
N ILE A 62 -6.29 -26.81 -21.68
CA ILE A 62 -5.30 -25.75 -21.93
C ILE A 62 -3.96 -26.40 -22.29
N THR A 63 -3.53 -26.22 -23.54
CA THR A 63 -2.32 -26.84 -24.10
C THR A 63 -1.18 -25.85 -24.33
N ASN A 64 -1.45 -24.54 -24.23
CA ASN A 64 -0.48 -23.49 -24.50
C ASN A 64 -0.27 -22.55 -23.30
N PRO A 65 0.95 -22.00 -23.11
CA PRO A 65 1.23 -21.04 -22.04
C PRO A 65 0.48 -19.72 -22.23
N LYS A 66 0.20 -19.32 -23.48
CA LYS A 66 -0.60 -18.12 -23.79
C LYS A 66 -2.04 -18.28 -23.31
N ASP A 67 -2.64 -19.43 -23.57
CA ASP A 67 -4.02 -19.75 -23.18
C ASP A 67 -4.15 -19.88 -21.67
N PHE A 68 -3.15 -20.47 -21.01
CA PHE A 68 -3.04 -20.51 -19.55
C PHE A 68 -3.08 -19.11 -18.93
N LYS A 69 -2.17 -18.22 -19.38
CA LYS A 69 -2.08 -16.84 -18.86
C LYS A 69 -3.38 -16.06 -19.11
N LYS A 70 -3.98 -16.24 -20.30
CA LYS A 70 -5.25 -15.58 -20.68
C LYS A 70 -6.43 -16.06 -19.84
N TYR A 71 -6.54 -17.36 -19.58
CA TYR A 71 -7.60 -17.93 -18.76
C TYR A 71 -7.52 -17.43 -17.32
N VAL A 72 -6.32 -17.49 -16.70
CA VAL A 72 -6.11 -16.97 -15.35
C VAL A 72 -6.46 -15.49 -15.28
N PHE A 73 -6.00 -14.68 -16.24
CA PHE A 73 -6.32 -13.26 -16.28
C PHE A 73 -7.83 -13.00 -16.34
N LYS A 74 -8.56 -13.71 -17.21
CA LYS A 74 -10.02 -13.58 -17.35
C LYS A 74 -10.73 -13.91 -16.04
N ARG A 75 -10.37 -15.03 -15.41
CA ARG A 75 -10.96 -15.47 -14.13
C ARG A 75 -10.66 -14.50 -13.00
N GLU A 76 -9.41 -14.05 -12.89
CA GLU A 76 -8.99 -13.16 -11.80
C GLU A 76 -9.58 -11.76 -11.95
N LYS A 77 -9.77 -11.25 -13.17
CA LYS A 77 -10.52 -10.01 -13.42
C LYS A 77 -11.94 -10.10 -12.87
N ILE A 78 -12.62 -11.21 -13.12
CA ILE A 78 -13.97 -11.47 -12.60
C ILE A 78 -13.93 -11.58 -11.06
N SER A 79 -12.95 -12.30 -10.51
CA SER A 79 -12.80 -12.47 -9.05
C SER A 79 -12.58 -11.14 -8.32
N ILE A 80 -11.76 -10.23 -8.85
CA ILE A 80 -11.59 -8.88 -8.29
C ILE A 80 -12.93 -8.15 -8.29
N TYR A 81 -13.66 -8.15 -9.41
CA TYR A 81 -14.94 -7.45 -9.48
C TYR A 81 -15.90 -7.93 -8.39
N TYR A 82 -16.12 -9.25 -8.26
CA TYR A 82 -17.03 -9.78 -7.25
C TYR A 82 -16.59 -9.52 -5.81
N ARG A 83 -15.28 -9.47 -5.55
CA ARG A 83 -14.73 -9.14 -4.23
C ARG A 83 -14.89 -7.67 -3.86
N THR A 84 -14.76 -6.79 -4.85
CA THR A 84 -14.67 -5.34 -4.62
C THR A 84 -16.01 -4.63 -4.84
N ARG A 85 -16.96 -5.23 -5.58
CA ARG A 85 -18.22 -4.58 -6.00
C ARG A 85 -19.03 -3.98 -4.84
N TRP A 86 -19.11 -4.67 -3.71
CA TRP A 86 -19.89 -4.18 -2.56
C TRP A 86 -19.22 -2.97 -1.93
N PHE A 87 -17.90 -2.99 -1.76
CA PHE A 87 -17.13 -1.84 -1.27
C PHE A 87 -17.20 -0.65 -2.22
N ILE A 88 -17.15 -0.88 -3.55
CA ILE A 88 -17.33 0.18 -4.55
C ILE A 88 -18.72 0.80 -4.44
N ARG A 89 -19.78 -0.03 -4.31
CA ARG A 89 -21.16 0.45 -4.15
C ARG A 89 -21.34 1.24 -2.86
N SER A 90 -20.85 0.73 -1.72
CA SER A 90 -20.90 1.43 -0.44
C SER A 90 -20.14 2.76 -0.48
N PHE A 91 -18.95 2.78 -1.07
CA PHE A 91 -18.17 4.00 -1.26
C PHE A 91 -18.91 5.01 -2.16
N ALA A 92 -19.52 4.57 -3.25
CA ALA A 92 -20.28 5.43 -4.16
C ALA A 92 -21.49 6.05 -3.45
N ILE A 93 -22.28 5.25 -2.73
CA ILE A 93 -23.45 5.74 -1.97
C ILE A 93 -22.99 6.74 -0.90
N ALA A 94 -21.95 6.39 -0.13
CA ALA A 94 -21.42 7.28 0.90
C ALA A 94 -20.90 8.61 0.32
N SER A 95 -20.25 8.57 -0.84
CA SER A 95 -19.77 9.76 -1.55
C SER A 95 -20.92 10.65 -2.01
N VAL A 96 -21.99 10.06 -2.58
CA VAL A 96 -23.17 10.80 -3.00
C VAL A 96 -23.86 11.45 -1.80
N LEU A 97 -24.10 10.71 -0.72
CA LEU A 97 -24.71 11.25 0.51
C LEU A 97 -23.85 12.36 1.12
N PHE A 98 -22.53 12.19 1.16
CA PHE A 98 -21.59 13.19 1.66
C PHE A 98 -21.64 14.47 0.81
N LEU A 99 -21.70 14.35 -0.52
CA LEU A 99 -21.82 15.49 -1.42
C LEU A 99 -23.17 16.22 -1.27
N ILE A 100 -24.28 15.48 -1.14
CA ILE A 100 -25.61 16.07 -0.90
C ILE A 100 -25.58 16.88 0.41
N TYR A 101 -25.02 16.30 1.48
CA TYR A 101 -24.88 16.98 2.76
C TYR A 101 -24.00 18.23 2.67
N ALA A 102 -22.86 18.15 1.97
CA ALA A 102 -21.95 19.28 1.78
C ALA A 102 -22.60 20.42 0.98
N ILE A 103 -23.46 20.10 0.01
CA ILE A 103 -24.22 21.11 -0.74
C ILE A 103 -25.32 21.72 0.14
N TRP A 104 -26.01 20.92 0.96
CA TRP A 104 -27.11 21.39 1.80
C TRP A 104 -26.66 22.35 2.90
N ILE A 105 -25.49 22.12 3.50
CA ILE A 105 -24.93 22.99 4.55
C ILE A 105 -24.23 24.22 3.99
N ARG A 106 -23.95 24.26 2.68
CA ARG A 106 -23.29 25.40 2.06
C ARG A 106 -24.12 26.66 2.31
N GLN A 107 -23.62 27.57 3.14
CA GLN A 107 -24.20 28.88 3.34
C GLN A 107 -23.69 29.82 2.23
N PRO A 108 -24.53 30.26 1.29
CA PRO A 108 -24.09 31.10 0.17
C PRO A 108 -23.67 32.50 0.62
N GLU A 109 -24.16 32.98 1.76
CA GLU A 109 -23.93 34.34 2.26
C GLU A 109 -22.57 34.53 2.94
N ALA A 110 -21.98 33.46 3.48
CA ALA A 110 -20.75 33.55 4.27
C ALA A 110 -19.45 33.37 3.45
N GLY A 111 -19.54 33.16 2.12
CA GLY A 111 -18.37 32.88 1.27
C GLY A 111 -17.64 31.58 1.65
N GLU A 112 -18.25 30.74 2.47
CA GLU A 112 -17.62 29.54 3.01
C GLU A 112 -17.44 28.47 1.93
N LYS A 113 -16.29 27.79 1.99
CA LYS A 113 -15.96 26.68 1.09
C LYS A 113 -16.86 25.50 1.42
N THR A 114 -17.43 24.84 0.40
CA THR A 114 -18.36 23.69 0.51
C THR A 114 -17.91 22.56 1.45
N PHE A 115 -16.61 22.43 1.73
CA PHE A 115 -16.04 21.40 2.60
C PHE A 115 -15.40 21.95 3.89
N ALA A 116 -15.79 23.15 4.33
CA ALA A 116 -15.25 23.79 5.53
C ALA A 116 -15.45 22.91 6.78
N PHE A 117 -16.66 22.38 6.98
CA PHE A 117 -16.99 21.46 8.09
C PHE A 117 -16.08 20.24 8.13
N ALA A 118 -15.78 19.65 6.97
CA ALA A 118 -14.95 18.45 6.87
C ALA A 118 -13.47 18.78 7.14
N LYS A 119 -13.00 19.93 6.65
CA LYS A 119 -11.65 20.40 6.93
C LYS A 119 -11.47 20.63 8.44
N GLU A 120 -12.42 21.31 9.07
CA GLU A 120 -12.39 21.58 10.51
C GLU A 120 -12.38 20.29 11.33
N ALA A 121 -13.30 19.37 11.03
CA ALA A 121 -13.37 18.05 11.66
C ALA A 121 -12.05 17.26 11.55
N MET A 122 -11.42 17.26 10.36
CA MET A 122 -10.15 16.58 10.13
C MET A 122 -8.96 17.33 10.76
N ASP A 123 -8.97 18.66 10.79
CA ASP A 123 -7.94 19.47 11.45
C ASP A 123 -7.99 19.33 12.97
N ALA A 124 -9.17 19.08 13.54
CA ALA A 124 -9.34 18.81 14.97
C ALA A 124 -8.71 17.47 15.39
N LEU A 125 -8.66 16.47 14.50
CA LEU A 125 -7.97 15.19 14.72
C LEU A 125 -6.45 15.26 14.54
N LYS A 126 -5.90 16.32 13.95
CA LYS A 126 -4.46 16.42 13.71
C LYS A 126 -3.72 16.78 15.00
N ILE A 127 -2.66 16.03 15.27
CA ILE A 127 -1.66 16.42 16.27
C ILE A 127 -0.83 17.56 15.68
N LYS A 128 -0.84 18.73 16.33
CA LYS A 128 0.02 19.85 15.94
C LYS A 128 1.25 19.88 16.83
N PHE A 129 2.42 19.96 16.20
CA PHE A 129 3.72 20.05 16.85
C PHE A 129 4.26 21.49 16.78
N SER A 130 5.01 21.93 17.79
CA SER A 130 5.52 23.31 17.93
C SER A 130 6.65 23.69 16.96
N GLY A 131 6.81 22.94 15.87
CA GLY A 131 7.99 22.98 15.02
C GLY A 131 9.15 22.16 15.61
N TRP A 132 9.96 21.56 14.73
CA TRP A 132 11.10 20.75 15.15
C TRP A 132 12.23 21.64 15.67
N PRO A 133 12.69 21.46 16.92
CA PRO A 133 13.85 22.19 17.43
C PRO A 133 15.10 21.77 16.64
N LYS A 134 15.73 22.74 15.96
CA LYS A 134 16.90 22.51 15.11
C LYS A 134 18.17 22.98 15.81
N ALA A 135 19.19 22.14 15.82
CA ALA A 135 20.54 22.53 16.20
C ALA A 135 21.43 22.58 14.94
N LYS A 136 22.51 23.36 14.99
CA LYS A 136 23.49 23.44 13.89
C LYS A 136 24.50 22.31 14.01
N PHE A 137 24.59 21.46 13.00
CA PHE A 137 25.61 20.42 12.83
C PHE A 137 26.17 20.53 11.41
N PHE A 138 27.49 20.63 11.24
CA PHE A 138 28.14 20.86 9.93
C PHE A 138 27.54 22.04 9.12
N GLY A 139 27.16 23.14 9.79
CA GLY A 139 26.50 24.28 9.14
C GLY A 139 25.04 24.04 8.72
N LEU A 140 24.54 22.80 8.80
CA LEU A 140 23.16 22.43 8.53
C LEU A 140 22.32 22.47 9.81
N LYS A 141 21.09 22.99 9.71
CA LYS A 141 20.13 23.01 10.83
C LYS A 141 19.35 21.68 10.86
N ILE A 142 19.83 20.73 11.66
CA ILE A 142 19.25 19.38 11.77
C ILE A 142 18.38 19.31 13.03
N PRO A 143 17.23 18.60 13.00
CA PRO A 143 16.41 18.41 14.19
C PRO A 143 17.17 17.67 15.30
N ASN A 144 17.16 18.21 16.52
CA ASN A 144 17.94 17.68 17.65
C ASN A 144 17.06 17.03 18.74
N ALA A 145 15.78 17.37 18.79
CA ALA A 145 14.84 16.79 19.75
C ALA A 145 13.48 16.58 19.10
N PHE A 146 12.68 15.73 19.72
CA PHE A 146 11.30 15.54 19.33
C PHE A 146 10.50 16.82 19.62
N PRO A 147 9.66 17.31 18.69
CA PRO A 147 8.92 18.54 18.90
C PRO A 147 7.84 18.36 19.98
N HIS A 148 7.57 19.43 20.74
CA HIS A 148 6.50 19.41 21.73
C HIS A 148 5.14 19.40 21.06
N VAL A 149 4.19 18.65 21.65
CA VAL A 149 2.81 18.58 21.19
C VAL A 149 2.09 19.86 21.65
N VAL A 150 1.68 20.70 20.70
CA VAL A 150 0.94 21.95 20.94
C VAL A 150 -0.55 21.69 21.06
N LYS A 151 -1.08 20.81 20.21
CA LYS A 151 -2.50 20.46 20.22
C LYS A 151 -2.66 18.95 20.20
N LYS A 152 -3.44 18.44 21.15
CA LYS A 152 -3.90 17.06 21.20
C LYS A 152 -5.11 16.86 20.28
N PRO A 153 -5.36 15.64 19.78
CA PRO A 153 -6.52 15.38 18.93
C PRO A 153 -7.80 15.52 19.77
N GLU A 154 -8.67 16.43 19.35
CA GLU A 154 -9.95 16.71 20.01
C GLU A 154 -11.05 16.49 18.97
N PRO A 155 -11.72 15.33 18.98
CA PRO A 155 -12.75 15.03 18.00
C PRO A 155 -13.94 15.97 18.17
N LEU A 156 -14.38 16.59 17.07
CA LEU A 156 -15.58 17.42 17.04
C LEU A 156 -16.82 16.52 16.97
N MET A 157 -17.60 16.50 18.05
CA MET A 157 -18.82 15.69 18.16
C MET A 157 -20.06 16.37 17.54
N THR A 158 -19.86 17.37 16.70
CA THR A 158 -20.94 17.98 15.91
C THR A 158 -21.41 17.00 14.82
N PHE A 159 -22.65 17.18 14.34
CA PHE A 159 -23.18 16.32 13.28
C PHE A 159 -22.28 16.30 12.03
N GLY A 160 -21.76 17.47 11.62
CA GLY A 160 -20.80 17.56 10.50
C GLY A 160 -19.47 16.86 10.76
N GLY A 161 -18.99 16.85 12.02
CA GLY A 161 -17.83 16.07 12.44
C GLY A 161 -18.06 14.57 12.30
N ILE A 162 -19.18 14.08 12.85
CA ILE A 162 -19.56 12.66 12.78
C ILE A 162 -19.69 12.18 11.33
N VAL A 163 -20.37 12.94 10.47
CA VAL A 163 -20.53 12.62 9.04
C VAL A 163 -19.16 12.54 8.35
N THR A 164 -18.26 13.48 8.66
CA THR A 164 -16.90 13.49 8.10
C THR A 164 -16.09 12.26 8.54
N TYR A 165 -16.15 11.89 9.82
CA TYR A 165 -15.43 10.72 10.34
C TYR A 165 -15.97 9.42 9.78
N ALA A 166 -17.30 9.26 9.69
CA ALA A 166 -17.93 8.10 9.07
C ALA A 166 -17.54 7.95 7.59
N TYR A 167 -17.52 9.07 6.85
CA TYR A 167 -17.07 9.08 5.47
C TYR A 167 -15.57 8.74 5.35
N ALA A 168 -14.71 9.33 6.20
CA ALA A 168 -13.28 9.04 6.22
C ALA A 168 -12.98 7.56 6.50
N LEU A 169 -13.70 6.94 7.44
CA LEU A 169 -13.59 5.49 7.71
C LEU A 169 -14.01 4.65 6.51
N THR A 170 -15.07 5.05 5.80
CA THR A 170 -15.52 4.38 4.58
C THR A 170 -14.46 4.47 3.47
N CYS A 171 -13.84 5.64 3.30
CA CYS A 171 -12.71 5.84 2.38
C CYS A 171 -11.52 4.94 2.75
N LEU A 172 -11.15 4.88 4.03
CA LEU A 172 -10.04 4.05 4.52
C LEU A 172 -10.32 2.56 4.24
N ALA A 173 -11.51 2.07 4.59
CA ALA A 173 -11.91 0.70 4.34
C ALA A 173 -11.90 0.35 2.85
N PHE A 174 -12.36 1.28 1.99
CA PHE A 174 -12.32 1.14 0.55
C PHE A 174 -10.87 1.01 0.02
N ILE A 175 -9.97 1.89 0.44
CA ILE A 175 -8.55 1.86 0.07
C ILE A 175 -7.89 0.55 0.51
N CYS A 176 -8.09 0.13 1.77
CA CYS A 176 -7.53 -1.12 2.27
C CYS A 176 -8.03 -2.34 1.49
N CYS A 177 -9.31 -2.36 1.13
CA CYS A 177 -9.91 -3.44 0.34
C CYS A 177 -9.34 -3.49 -1.09
N LEU A 178 -9.19 -2.33 -1.74
CA LEU A 178 -8.57 -2.23 -3.06
C LEU A 178 -7.12 -2.69 -3.04
N LEU A 179 -6.32 -2.21 -2.08
CA LEU A 179 -4.92 -2.61 -1.94
C LEU A 179 -4.78 -4.12 -1.74
N ARG A 180 -5.59 -4.71 -0.85
CA ARG A 180 -5.61 -6.16 -0.63
C ARG A 180 -5.98 -6.93 -1.90
N SER A 181 -7.01 -6.47 -2.63
CA SER A 181 -7.48 -7.14 -3.84
C SER A 181 -6.47 -7.04 -4.97
N ALA A 182 -5.85 -5.88 -5.17
CA ALA A 182 -4.77 -5.66 -6.13
C ALA A 182 -3.54 -6.52 -5.79
N PHE A 183 -3.17 -6.62 -4.51
CA PHE A 183 -2.06 -7.45 -4.08
C PHE A 183 -2.27 -8.93 -4.40
N ILE A 184 -3.47 -9.45 -4.12
CA ILE A 184 -3.83 -10.84 -4.41
C ILE A 184 -3.83 -11.11 -5.92
N PHE A 185 -4.35 -10.16 -6.71
CA PHE A 185 -4.30 -10.24 -8.17
C PHE A 185 -2.87 -10.32 -8.70
N MET A 186 -2.00 -9.41 -8.27
CA MET A 186 -0.59 -9.41 -8.67
C MET A 186 0.12 -10.70 -8.27
N ALA A 187 -0.14 -11.22 -7.06
CA ALA A 187 0.41 -12.49 -6.58
C ALA A 187 0.02 -13.67 -7.50
N ARG A 188 -1.26 -13.76 -7.86
CA ARG A 188 -1.78 -14.82 -8.74
C ARG A 188 -1.27 -14.69 -10.17
N MET A 189 -1.24 -13.49 -10.73
CA MET A 189 -0.68 -13.26 -12.06
C MET A 189 0.82 -13.60 -12.14
N LYS A 190 1.59 -13.30 -11.08
CA LYS A 190 3.00 -13.71 -11.00
C LYS A 190 3.13 -15.23 -10.99
N ARG A 191 2.37 -15.94 -10.14
CA ARG A 191 2.38 -17.41 -10.11
C ARG A 191 1.94 -18.00 -11.44
N ALA A 192 0.92 -17.45 -12.07
CA ALA A 192 0.42 -17.93 -13.36
C ALA A 192 1.48 -17.82 -14.47
N ARG A 193 2.29 -16.75 -14.46
CA ARG A 193 3.41 -16.63 -15.40
C ARG A 193 4.46 -17.71 -15.15
N GLN A 194 4.87 -17.89 -13.90
CA GLN A 194 5.85 -18.92 -13.50
C GLN A 194 5.35 -20.34 -13.84
N ALA A 195 4.12 -20.67 -13.48
CA ALA A 195 3.53 -21.99 -13.72
C ALA A 195 3.33 -22.28 -15.21
N ALA A 196 2.92 -21.29 -16.01
CA ALA A 196 2.82 -21.47 -17.46
C ALA A 196 4.19 -21.77 -18.08
N ASP A 197 5.26 -21.11 -17.61
CA ASP A 197 6.59 -21.39 -18.13
C ASP A 197 7.06 -22.77 -17.63
N GLU A 198 6.85 -23.12 -16.35
CA GLU A 198 7.22 -24.42 -15.77
C GLU A 198 6.51 -25.63 -16.42
N VAL A 199 5.19 -25.55 -16.63
CA VAL A 199 4.36 -26.67 -17.12
C VAL A 199 4.53 -26.93 -18.62
N PHE A 200 4.68 -25.85 -19.41
CA PHE A 200 4.76 -25.96 -20.87
C PHE A 200 6.21 -25.95 -21.40
N THR A 201 7.22 -25.95 -20.52
CA THR A 201 8.61 -26.17 -20.94
C THR A 201 8.78 -27.62 -21.38
N LYS A 202 9.10 -27.82 -22.66
CA LYS A 202 9.48 -29.14 -23.19
C LYS A 202 10.83 -29.55 -22.56
N LYS A 203 10.81 -30.48 -21.61
CA LYS A 203 12.01 -31.11 -21.04
C LYS A 203 12.08 -32.56 -21.51
N LEU A 204 13.30 -33.03 -21.81
CA LEU A 204 13.57 -34.40 -22.20
C LEU A 204 13.14 -35.42 -21.12
N ASP A 205 13.16 -35.01 -19.84
CA ASP A 205 12.72 -35.82 -18.69
C ASP A 205 11.22 -36.18 -18.71
N ASN A 206 10.40 -35.46 -19.48
CA ASN A 206 8.96 -35.73 -19.59
C ASN A 206 8.63 -36.75 -20.71
N LEU A 207 9.61 -37.29 -21.44
CA LEU A 207 9.37 -38.31 -22.48
C LEU A 207 8.97 -39.69 -21.90
N SER A 208 9.20 -39.95 -20.62
CA SER A 208 8.99 -41.28 -20.02
C SER A 208 7.63 -41.47 -19.35
N MET A 209 6.71 -40.51 -19.42
CA MET A 209 5.34 -40.77 -18.95
C MET A 209 4.64 -41.72 -19.94
N PRO A 210 4.22 -42.92 -19.51
CA PRO A 210 3.64 -43.90 -20.41
C PRO A 210 2.34 -43.34 -20.99
N ILE A 211 2.24 -43.38 -22.31
CA ILE A 211 1.00 -43.19 -23.04
C ILE A 211 0.12 -44.39 -22.68
N GLN A 212 -0.71 -44.27 -21.64
CA GLN A 212 -1.84 -45.18 -21.49
C GLN A 212 -2.88 -44.77 -22.54
N LYS A 213 -2.99 -45.64 -23.55
CA LYS A 213 -4.02 -45.62 -24.59
C LYS A 213 -5.40 -45.81 -23.97
#